data_AF-A0A9X2YAD2-F1
#
_entry.id   AF-A0A9X2YAD2-F1
#
_cell.length_a   1.000
_cell.length_b   1.000
_cell.length_c   1.000
_cell.angle_alpha   90.00
_cell.angle_beta   90.00
_cell.angle_gamma   90.00
#
_symmetry.space_group_name_H-M   'P 1'
#
loop_
_entity.id
_entity.type
_entity.pdbx_description
1 polymer ?
#
loop_
_entity_poly.entity_id
_entity_poly.type
_entity_poly.pdbx_seq_one_letter_code
_entity_poly.pdbx_strand_id
1 'polypeptide(L)'
;MERHIDQSPTERQDIARQALDDLGRERDERALVRVRCGRSHHVAAVFDTAAGPVFEALLGPHAHGDRDFIDTGHHGSLHGTRFVDLLDGGHLAEDSVPARCECGTHELSRTELQRAITAHQHTIQLS
;
A
#
# COMPACT_ATOMS: atom_id res chain seq x y z
N MET A 1 -12.88 -22.87 -15.04
CA MET A 1 -12.87 -23.20 -13.59
C MET A 1 -11.59 -22.61 -13.04
N GLU A 2 -11.62 -21.31 -12.80
CA GLU A 2 -10.47 -20.57 -12.26
C GLU A 2 -10.26 -21.05 -10.83
N ARG A 3 -9.08 -21.64 -10.59
CA ARG A 3 -8.66 -22.04 -9.26
C ARG A 3 -8.32 -20.73 -8.55
N HIS A 4 -9.31 -20.12 -7.89
CA HIS A 4 -9.02 -19.10 -6.89
C HIS A 4 -8.24 -19.81 -5.79
N ILE A 5 -6.92 -19.68 -5.83
CA ILE A 5 -6.06 -20.20 -4.79
C ILE A 5 -6.37 -19.34 -3.57
N ASP A 6 -7.05 -19.93 -2.59
CA ASP A 6 -7.24 -19.34 -1.27
C ASP A 6 -5.88 -19.22 -0.60
N GLN A 7 -5.16 -18.16 -0.94
CA GLN A 7 -3.84 -17.85 -0.40
C GLN A 7 -3.99 -17.47 1.07
N SER A 8 -3.17 -18.07 1.93
CA SER A 8 -3.08 -17.61 3.32
C SER A 8 -2.61 -16.15 3.37
N PRO A 9 -2.91 -15.42 4.47
CA PRO A 9 -2.44 -14.04 4.62
C PRO A 9 -0.92 -13.91 4.42
N THR A 10 -0.12 -14.83 4.98
CA THR A 10 1.34 -14.80 4.85
C THR A 10 1.80 -14.96 3.41
N GLU A 11 1.27 -15.96 2.68
CA GLU A 11 1.64 -16.19 1.28
C GLU A 11 1.30 -14.99 0.40
N ARG A 12 0.13 -14.39 0.62
CA ARG A 12 -0.33 -13.22 -0.12
C ARG A 12 0.57 -12.01 0.14
N GLN A 13 0.97 -11.78 1.39
CA GLN A 13 1.90 -10.72 1.76
C GLN A 13 3.31 -10.94 1.19
N ASP A 14 3.79 -12.19 1.12
CA ASP A 14 5.09 -12.51 0.56
C ASP A 14 5.11 -12.31 -0.97
N ILE A 15 4.05 -12.72 -1.67
CA ILE A 15 3.87 -12.44 -3.10
C ILE A 15 3.79 -10.94 -3.35
N ALA A 16 2.99 -10.21 -2.56
CA ALA A 16 2.87 -8.76 -2.64
C ALA A 16 4.21 -8.05 -2.45
N ARG A 17 5.01 -8.52 -1.47
CA ARG A 17 6.33 -7.95 -1.19
C ARG A 17 7.28 -8.16 -2.37
N GLN A 18 7.37 -9.40 -2.87
CA GLN A 18 8.20 -9.71 -4.02
C GLN A 18 7.81 -8.88 -5.25
N ALA A 19 6.51 -8.78 -5.52
CA ALA A 19 5.99 -8.04 -6.67
C ALA A 19 6.30 -6.53 -6.61
N LEU A 20 6.31 -5.93 -5.41
CA LEU A 20 6.73 -4.55 -5.23
C LEU A 20 8.25 -4.36 -5.38
N ASP A 21 9.03 -5.32 -4.88
CA ASP A 21 10.48 -5.26 -4.98
C ASP A 21 10.93 -5.41 -6.46
N ASP A 22 10.20 -6.19 -7.25
CA ASP A 22 10.41 -6.37 -8.70
C ASP A 22 10.16 -5.08 -9.53
N LEU A 23 9.33 -4.14 -9.04
CA LEU A 23 9.11 -2.86 -9.73
C LEU A 23 10.38 -1.97 -9.77
N GLY A 24 11.28 -2.16 -8.81
CA GLY A 24 12.51 -1.38 -8.71
C GLY A 24 12.30 0.12 -8.81
N ARG A 25 12.92 0.75 -9.82
CA ARG A 25 12.94 2.22 -10.02
C ARG A 25 11.66 2.78 -10.65
N GLU A 26 10.88 1.96 -11.32
CA GLU A 26 9.64 2.39 -12.02
C GLU A 26 8.44 2.46 -11.07
N ARG A 27 8.67 2.21 -9.78
CA ARG A 27 7.64 2.05 -8.77
C ARG A 27 6.66 3.23 -8.69
N ASP A 28 7.17 4.46 -8.68
CA ASP A 28 6.32 5.64 -8.54
C ASP A 28 5.40 5.87 -9.75
N GLU A 29 5.85 5.46 -10.94
CA GLU A 29 5.09 5.53 -12.19
C GLU A 29 3.98 4.47 -12.23
N ARG A 30 4.16 3.37 -11.49
CA ARG A 30 3.19 2.29 -11.33
C ARG A 30 2.17 2.55 -10.23
N ALA A 31 2.18 3.72 -9.59
CA ALA A 31 1.20 4.06 -8.57
C ALA A 31 -0.21 4.22 -9.18
N LEU A 32 -1.12 3.31 -8.83
CA LEU A 32 -2.52 3.35 -9.25
C LEU A 32 -3.31 4.35 -8.40
N VAL A 33 -3.17 4.27 -7.08
CA VAL A 33 -3.90 5.10 -6.11
C VAL A 33 -2.96 5.51 -4.98
N ARG A 34 -3.02 6.78 -4.58
CA ARG A 34 -2.36 7.29 -3.37
C ARG A 34 -3.41 7.73 -2.37
N VAL A 35 -3.31 7.25 -1.14
CA VAL A 35 -4.23 7.58 -0.05
C VAL A 35 -3.56 8.61 0.85
N ARG A 36 -4.26 9.70 1.11
CA ARG A 36 -3.80 10.79 1.98
C ARG A 36 -4.83 11.09 3.05
N CYS A 37 -4.40 11.45 4.25
CA CYS A 37 -5.32 11.89 5.30
C CYS A 37 -5.81 13.32 5.04
N GLY A 38 -6.79 13.82 5.82
CA GLY A 38 -7.32 15.18 5.69
C GLY A 38 -6.26 16.28 5.85
N ARG A 39 -5.11 15.98 6.48
CA ARG A 39 -3.93 16.86 6.59
C ARG A 39 -2.90 16.67 5.48
N SER A 40 -3.23 15.92 4.44
CA SER A 40 -2.36 15.58 3.31
C SER A 40 -1.14 14.73 3.63
N HIS A 41 -1.07 14.08 4.80
CA HIS A 41 -0.05 13.08 5.07
C HIS A 41 -0.28 11.83 4.23
N HIS A 42 0.79 11.16 3.82
CA HIS A 42 0.70 9.89 3.12
C HIS A 42 0.22 8.80 4.09
N VAL A 43 -0.82 8.07 3.70
CA VAL A 43 -1.40 6.98 4.49
C VAL A 43 -1.04 5.63 3.90
N ALA A 44 -1.23 5.48 2.58
CA ALA A 44 -0.98 4.24 1.86
C ALA A 44 -0.90 4.51 0.34
N ALA A 45 -0.42 3.53 -0.40
CA ALA A 45 -0.44 3.54 -1.85
C ALA A 45 -0.80 2.16 -2.42
N VAL A 46 -1.32 2.15 -3.64
CA VAL A 46 -1.56 0.94 -4.42
C VAL A 46 -0.73 1.03 -5.70
N PHE A 47 -0.03 -0.05 -6.02
CA PHE A 47 0.84 -0.14 -7.19
C PHE A 47 0.34 -1.21 -8.16
N ASP A 48 0.47 -0.94 -9.45
CA ASP A 48 0.31 -1.92 -10.50
C ASP A 48 1.53 -2.84 -10.53
N THR A 49 1.32 -4.14 -10.36
CA THR A 49 2.40 -5.14 -10.34
C THR A 49 2.03 -6.34 -11.21
N ALA A 50 3.03 -7.16 -11.55
CA ALA A 50 2.80 -8.39 -12.32
C ALA A 50 1.91 -9.41 -11.56
N ALA A 51 1.84 -9.34 -10.23
CA ALA A 51 0.95 -10.15 -9.41
C ALA A 51 -0.46 -9.56 -9.27
N GLY A 52 -0.72 -8.39 -9.85
CA GLY A 52 -1.93 -7.60 -9.67
C GLY A 52 -1.74 -6.36 -8.79
N PRO A 53 -2.80 -5.60 -8.49
CA PRO A 53 -2.69 -4.41 -7.66
C PRO A 53 -2.24 -4.75 -6.22
N VAL A 54 -1.12 -4.17 -5.79
CA VAL A 54 -0.56 -4.37 -4.45
C VAL A 54 -0.75 -3.12 -3.60
N PHE A 55 -1.32 -3.30 -2.41
CA PHE A 55 -1.40 -2.31 -1.36
C PHE A 55 -0.12 -2.23 -0.54
N GLU A 56 0.31 -1.02 -0.19
CA GLU A 56 1.37 -0.76 0.79
C GLU A 56 0.95 0.32 1.78
N ALA A 57 1.21 0.06 3.06
CA ALA A 57 1.19 1.06 4.12
C ALA A 57 2.39 0.88 5.06
N LEU A 58 2.72 1.94 5.81
CA LEU A 58 3.73 1.91 6.87
C LEU A 58 3.02 1.87 8.22
N LEU A 59 3.26 0.82 9.00
CA LEU A 59 2.65 0.61 10.32
C LEU A 59 3.68 0.85 11.41
N GLY A 60 3.51 1.88 12.23
CA GLY A 60 4.37 2.15 13.38
C GLY A 60 4.82 3.60 13.49
N PRO A 61 5.57 3.96 14.55
CA PRO A 61 5.93 5.33 14.87
C PRO A 61 6.95 5.90 13.87
N HIS A 62 6.46 6.62 12.87
CA HIS A 62 7.30 7.50 12.05
C HIS A 62 8.08 8.48 12.94
N ALA A 63 9.41 8.40 12.91
CA ALA A 63 10.27 9.41 13.51
C ALA A 63 10.23 10.65 12.61
N HIS A 64 9.84 11.79 13.18
CA HIS A 64 9.93 13.09 12.51
C HIS A 64 11.41 13.44 12.32
N GLY A 65 11.93 13.24 11.10
CA GLY A 65 13.17 13.87 10.65
C GLY A 65 12.85 15.27 10.14
N ASP A 66 13.16 16.27 10.96
CA ASP A 66 13.10 17.69 10.60
C ASP A 66 14.05 17.96 9.40
N ARG A 67 13.47 18.53 8.35
CA ARG A 67 14.08 19.40 7.33
C ARG A 67 15.58 19.21 7.05
N ASP A 68 15.90 18.31 6.12
CA ASP A 68 16.84 18.60 5.03
C ASP A 68 16.72 17.57 3.90
N PHE A 69 16.59 18.08 2.68
CA PHE A 69 16.29 17.35 1.46
C PHE A 69 17.57 16.67 0.95
N ILE A 70 17.67 15.35 1.04
CA ILE A 70 18.55 14.52 0.20
C ILE A 70 17.76 13.28 -0.19
N ASP A 71 17.20 13.32 -1.39
CA ASP A 71 16.73 12.15 -2.12
C ASP A 71 17.98 11.37 -2.56
N THR A 72 18.31 10.32 -1.82
CA THR A 72 19.36 9.37 -2.21
C THR A 72 18.92 7.99 -1.78
N GLY A 73 18.83 7.10 -2.76
CA GLY A 73 18.36 5.74 -2.58
C GLY A 73 19.18 4.92 -1.58
N HIS A 74 18.58 3.77 -1.26
CA HIS A 74 19.07 2.66 -0.44
C HIS A 74 18.86 2.79 1.08
N HIS A 75 17.88 2.01 1.56
CA HIS A 75 17.82 1.36 2.87
C HIS A 75 18.23 2.19 4.11
N GLY A 76 17.24 2.75 4.81
CA GLY A 76 17.33 2.90 6.26
C GLY A 76 16.98 4.28 6.81
N SER A 77 15.68 4.48 7.11
CA SER A 77 15.19 4.97 8.41
C SER A 77 13.67 5.18 8.34
N LEU A 78 12.90 4.09 8.30
CA LEU A 78 11.46 4.13 8.56
C LEU A 78 11.25 3.39 9.88
N HIS A 79 10.99 4.10 10.97
CA HIS A 79 10.56 3.47 12.23
C HIS A 79 9.09 3.00 12.14
N GLY A 80 8.74 2.30 11.06
CA GLY A 80 7.45 1.65 10.83
C GLY A 80 7.66 0.33 10.09
N THR A 81 6.96 -0.71 10.52
CA THR A 81 6.84 -1.99 9.83
C THR A 81 6.05 -1.80 8.54
N ARG A 82 6.67 -2.09 7.40
CA ARG A 82 6.01 -2.09 6.10
C ARG A 82 4.95 -3.20 6.06
N PHE A 83 3.69 -2.83 5.85
CA PHE A 83 2.60 -3.74 5.57
C PHE A 83 2.30 -3.71 4.08
N VAL A 84 2.30 -4.88 3.45
CA VAL A 84 2.06 -5.04 2.02
C VAL A 84 1.10 -6.20 1.81
N ASP A 85 0.14 -6.03 0.92
CA ASP A 85 -0.79 -7.11 0.61
C ASP A 85 -1.40 -6.96 -0.79
N LEU A 86 -1.78 -8.05 -1.45
CA LEU A 86 -2.50 -7.99 -2.72
C LEU A 86 -3.91 -7.46 -2.46
N LEU A 87 -4.41 -6.53 -3.28
CA LEU A 87 -5.80 -6.08 -3.15
C LEU A 87 -6.79 -7.17 -3.52
N ASP A 88 -6.49 -7.94 -4.57
CA ASP A 88 -7.22 -9.15 -4.89
C ASP A 88 -6.73 -10.30 -4.01
N GLY A 89 -7.35 -10.45 -2.84
CA GLY A 89 -6.97 -11.45 -1.85
C GLY A 89 -7.84 -12.71 -1.85
N GLY A 90 -8.71 -12.87 -2.86
CA GLY A 90 -9.69 -13.95 -2.89
C GLY A 90 -10.78 -13.81 -1.81
N HIS A 91 -11.58 -14.86 -1.63
CA HIS A 91 -12.78 -14.81 -0.78
C HIS A 91 -12.50 -14.83 0.72
N LEU A 92 -11.30 -15.24 1.13
CA LEU A 92 -10.88 -15.27 2.53
C LEU A 92 -10.19 -13.98 2.99
N ALA A 93 -9.90 -13.05 2.09
CA ALA A 93 -9.32 -11.78 2.48
C ALA A 93 -10.36 -10.87 3.13
N GLU A 94 -10.02 -10.35 4.31
CA GLU A 94 -10.80 -9.30 4.96
C GLU A 94 -10.76 -8.03 4.10
N ASP A 95 -11.92 -7.37 3.97
CA ASP A 95 -12.01 -6.13 3.20
C ASP A 95 -11.21 -4.99 3.86
N SER A 96 -11.06 -5.00 5.18
CA SER A 96 -10.30 -3.99 5.91
C SER A 96 -8.79 -4.26 5.83
N VAL A 97 -8.00 -3.23 5.51
CA VAL A 97 -6.54 -3.24 5.58
C VAL A 97 -6.02 -2.10 6.47
N PRO A 98 -5.02 -2.37 7.33
CA PRO A 98 -4.49 -1.37 8.23
C PRO A 98 -3.58 -0.39 7.50
N ALA A 99 -3.68 0.88 7.86
CA ALA A 99 -2.78 1.93 7.44
C ALA A 99 -2.50 2.90 8.60
N ARG A 100 -1.46 3.72 8.45
CA ARG A 100 -1.11 4.73 9.45
C ARG A 100 -0.49 5.93 8.78
N CYS A 101 -0.74 7.09 9.33
CA CYS A 101 0.05 8.30 9.10
C CYS A 101 0.38 8.97 10.44
N GLU A 102 1.00 10.14 10.39
CA GLU A 102 1.33 10.97 11.55
C GLU A 102 0.08 11.41 12.33
N CYS A 103 -1.10 11.43 11.70
CA CYS A 103 -2.36 11.76 12.36
C CYS A 103 -2.97 10.60 13.16
N GLY A 104 -2.53 9.36 12.92
CA GLY A 104 -3.10 8.18 13.58
C GLY A 104 -3.20 6.96 12.67
N THR A 105 -3.87 5.93 13.19
CA THR A 105 -4.21 4.70 12.48
C THR A 105 -5.45 4.90 11.63
N HIS A 106 -5.47 4.28 10.45
CA HIS A 106 -6.59 4.25 9.53
C HIS A 106 -6.88 2.81 9.15
N GLU A 107 -8.14 2.50 8.89
CA GLU A 107 -8.56 1.26 8.25
C GLU A 107 -9.14 1.62 6.89
N LEU A 108 -8.64 0.97 5.84
CA LEU A 108 -9.06 1.22 4.46
C LEU A 108 -9.76 -0.02 3.92
N SER A 109 -10.74 0.15 3.03
CA SER A 109 -11.42 -0.95 2.37
C SER A 109 -10.70 -1.32 1.06
N ARG A 110 -10.41 -2.61 0.87
CA ARG A 110 -9.93 -3.17 -0.41
C ARG A 110 -10.91 -2.87 -1.52
N THR A 111 -12.20 -3.08 -1.26
CA THR A 111 -13.27 -2.82 -2.22
C THR A 111 -13.31 -1.36 -2.63
N GLU A 112 -13.15 -0.41 -1.70
CA GLU A 112 -13.07 1.01 -2.02
C GLU A 112 -11.83 1.36 -2.84
N LEU A 113 -10.67 0.80 -2.50
CA LEU A 113 -9.43 0.97 -3.26
C LEU A 113 -9.58 0.42 -4.69
N GLN A 114 -10.16 -0.76 -4.85
CA GLN A 114 -10.45 -1.37 -6.16
C GLN A 114 -11.45 -0.54 -6.98
N ARG A 115 -12.48 0.02 -6.34
CA ARG A 115 -13.42 0.95 -6.99
C ARG A 115 -12.71 2.21 -7.45
N ALA A 116 -11.82 2.77 -6.63
CA ALA A 116 -11.04 3.94 -7.01
C ALA A 116 -10.13 3.65 -8.22
N ILE A 117 -9.47 2.49 -8.26
CA ILE A 117 -8.68 2.04 -9.42
C ILE A 117 -9.55 1.97 -10.67
N THR A 118 -10.71 1.32 -10.56
CA THR A 118 -11.67 1.17 -11.67
C THR A 118 -12.22 2.52 -12.15
N ALA A 119 -12.40 3.47 -11.23
CA ALA A 119 -12.82 4.83 -11.54
C ALA A 119 -11.66 5.74 -12.03
N HIS A 120 -10.44 5.21 -12.16
CA HIS A 120 -9.22 5.97 -12.46
C HIS A 120 -8.98 7.13 -11.48
N GLN A 121 -9.39 6.96 -10.23
CA GLN A 121 -9.16 7.92 -9.17
C GLN A 121 -7.78 7.70 -8.55
N HIS A 122 -6.79 8.48 -9.00
CA HIS A 122 -5.40 8.36 -8.57
C HIS A 122 -5.12 8.82 -7.13
N THR A 123 -6.05 9.54 -6.50
CA THR A 123 -5.88 10.04 -5.13
C THR A 123 -7.17 9.92 -4.33
N ILE A 124 -7.08 9.33 -3.14
CA ILE A 124 -8.15 9.27 -2.15
C ILE A 124 -7.75 10.16 -0.98
N GLN A 125 -8.63 11.08 -0.63
CA GLN A 125 -8.48 11.92 0.55
C GLN A 125 -9.41 11.39 1.65
N LEU A 126 -8.83 10.99 2.78
CA LEU A 126 -9.59 10.64 3.97
C LEU A 126 -10.04 11.93 4.66
N SER A 127 -11.28 11.94 5.17
CA SER A 127 -11.84 13.02 5.99
C SER A 127 -11.31 12.99 7.41
#